data_AF-X1IDM8-F1
#
_entry.id   AF-X1IDM8-F1
#
_cell.length_a   1.000
_cell.length_b   1.000
_cell.length_c   1.000
_cell.angle_alpha   90.00
_cell.angle_beta   90.00
_cell.angle_gamma   90.00
#
_symmetry.space_group_name_H-M   'P 1'
#
loop_
_entity.id
_entity.type
_entity.pdbx_description
1 polymer ?
#
loop_
_entity_poly.entity_id
_entity_poly.type
_entity_poly.pdbx_seq_one_letter_code
_entity_poly.pdbx_strand_id
1 'polypeptide(L)'
;AESGGERAEEVLRRAEERLRNCGLEVEAGERVVWDPADAIKVAEQLSQERLNLLVVIHVTWVLDTIQYILMNTVKVPVILWALPFTETFSLACVQHFGSILWERKIPYKYVYGLPEDKEVISPIASFAFTAKVAQNLRGAKIALIGPRQTWRAAGPQDMTHEEWDLTGAFGVKIVHIEMEELIKRAEEESEKEANEALQGMKQNNRVGKVEVDEEHLIYASRVYLGIKDLFEKHNLTAAT
;
A
#
# COMPACT_ATOMS: atom_id res chain seq x y z
N ALA A 1 -22.72 29.19 -10.94
CA ALA A 1 -21.70 28.60 -10.07
C ALA A 1 -22.20 28.70 -8.64
N GLU A 2 -22.11 27.62 -7.86
CA GLU A 2 -22.29 27.72 -6.42
C GLU A 2 -21.19 28.59 -5.80
N SER A 3 -21.48 29.22 -4.67
CA SER A 3 -20.54 30.12 -4.00
C SER A 3 -19.24 29.39 -3.64
N GLY A 4 -18.09 29.99 -3.97
CA GLY A 4 -16.76 29.47 -3.60
C GLY A 4 -16.12 28.60 -4.67
N GLY A 5 -16.90 28.07 -5.63
CA GLY A 5 -16.37 27.22 -6.70
C GLY A 5 -15.32 27.91 -7.58
N GLU A 6 -15.37 29.25 -7.69
CA GLU A 6 -14.35 30.06 -8.37
C GLU A 6 -12.94 29.93 -7.77
N ARG A 7 -12.82 29.44 -6.53
CA ARG A 7 -11.54 29.24 -5.83
C ARG A 7 -10.97 27.83 -6.02
N ALA A 8 -11.70 26.93 -6.68
CA ALA A 8 -11.38 25.50 -6.71
C ALA A 8 -10.02 25.21 -7.35
N GLU A 9 -9.71 25.83 -8.48
CA GLU A 9 -8.41 25.65 -9.17
C GLU A 9 -7.25 26.17 -8.31
N GLU A 10 -7.42 27.34 -7.69
CA GLU A 10 -6.38 27.92 -6.84
C GLU A 10 -6.13 27.06 -5.59
N VAL A 11 -7.19 26.55 -4.96
CA VAL A 11 -7.08 25.66 -3.80
C VAL A 11 -6.39 24.35 -4.19
N LEU A 12 -6.78 23.74 -5.32
CA LEU A 12 -6.18 22.50 -5.81
C LEU A 12 -4.67 22.69 -6.04
N ARG A 13 -4.27 23.76 -6.73
CA ARG A 13 -2.86 24.06 -7.01
C ARG A 13 -2.05 24.21 -5.71
N ARG A 14 -2.59 24.93 -4.72
CA ARG A 14 -1.93 25.14 -3.43
C ARG A 14 -1.84 23.84 -2.61
N ALA A 15 -2.91 23.03 -2.61
CA ALA A 15 -2.92 21.73 -1.97
C ALA A 15 -1.86 20.79 -2.59
N GLU A 16 -1.81 20.71 -3.92
CA GLU A 16 -0.82 19.92 -4.64
C GLU A 16 0.61 20.34 -4.27
N GLU A 17 0.91 21.65 -4.34
CA GLU A 17 2.22 22.20 -4.00
C GLU A 17 2.64 21.82 -2.57
N ARG A 18 1.72 21.96 -1.60
CA ARG A 18 1.98 21.65 -0.19
C ARG A 18 2.20 20.16 0.05
N LEU A 19 1.41 19.29 -0.59
CA LEU A 19 1.55 17.84 -0.49
C LEU A 19 2.86 17.36 -1.13
N ARG A 20 3.23 17.89 -2.30
CA ARG A 20 4.53 17.57 -2.95
C ARG A 20 5.71 18.01 -2.09
N ASN A 21 5.63 19.17 -1.44
CA ASN A 21 6.66 19.65 -0.51
C ASN A 21 6.83 18.75 0.73
N CYS A 22 5.84 17.91 1.05
CA CYS A 22 5.95 16.87 2.07
C CYS A 22 6.58 15.55 1.55
N GLY A 23 7.07 15.54 0.31
CA GLY A 23 7.69 14.35 -0.31
C GLY A 23 6.69 13.36 -0.89
N LEU A 24 5.44 13.78 -1.13
CA LEU A 24 4.43 12.94 -1.78
C LEU A 24 4.49 13.09 -3.31
N GLU A 25 4.29 11.98 -4.01
CA GLU A 25 3.88 11.99 -5.40
C GLU A 25 2.37 12.26 -5.46
N VAL A 26 1.97 13.29 -6.19
CA VAL A 26 0.58 13.76 -6.25
C VAL A 26 0.13 13.74 -7.70
N GLU A 27 -1.03 13.15 -7.97
CA GLU A 27 -1.70 13.25 -9.27
C GLU A 27 -3.00 14.03 -9.08
N ALA A 28 -3.08 15.19 -9.71
CA ALA A 28 -4.27 16.03 -9.67
C ALA A 28 -5.32 15.54 -10.68
N GLY A 29 -6.59 15.71 -10.36
CA GLY A 29 -7.65 15.53 -11.35
C GLY A 29 -7.47 16.53 -12.50
N GLU A 30 -7.69 16.09 -13.74
CA GLU A 30 -7.51 16.91 -14.94
C GLU A 30 -8.38 18.18 -14.99
N ARG A 31 -9.44 18.23 -14.17
CA ARG A 31 -10.40 19.33 -14.08
C ARG A 31 -11.05 19.37 -12.70
N VAL A 32 -11.61 20.54 -12.36
CA VAL A 32 -12.55 20.66 -11.23
C VAL A 32 -13.82 19.87 -11.57
N VAL A 33 -14.31 19.10 -10.60
CA VAL A 33 -15.51 18.26 -10.76
C VAL A 33 -16.76 19.03 -10.39
N TRP A 34 -17.55 19.44 -11.37
CA TRP A 34 -18.79 20.19 -11.15
C TRP A 34 -20.04 19.32 -11.19
N ASP A 35 -19.99 18.23 -11.95
CA ASP A 35 -21.12 17.37 -12.21
C ASP A 35 -20.70 15.88 -12.31
N PRO A 36 -21.66 14.94 -12.41
CA PRO A 36 -21.33 13.53 -12.55
C PRO A 36 -20.52 13.17 -13.80
N ALA A 37 -20.62 13.94 -14.89
CA ALA A 37 -19.85 13.66 -16.11
C ALA A 37 -18.38 14.00 -15.92
N ASP A 38 -18.07 15.11 -15.24
CA ASP A 38 -16.70 15.42 -14.80
C ASP A 38 -16.19 14.36 -13.82
N ALA A 39 -17.03 13.91 -12.89
CA ALA A 39 -16.65 12.89 -11.91
C ALA A 39 -16.24 11.58 -12.59
N ILE A 40 -16.97 11.14 -13.62
CA ILE A 40 -16.64 9.94 -14.39
C ILE A 40 -15.26 10.09 -15.04
N LYS A 41 -15.02 11.20 -15.76
CA LYS A 41 -13.76 11.44 -16.48
C LYS A 41 -12.55 11.50 -15.53
N VAL A 42 -12.68 12.28 -14.45
CA VAL A 42 -11.61 12.42 -13.46
C VAL A 42 -11.36 11.09 -12.74
N ALA A 43 -12.41 10.34 -12.41
CA ALA A 43 -12.24 9.04 -11.77
C ALA A 43 -11.58 8.02 -12.70
N GLU A 44 -11.94 8.01 -13.99
CA GLU A 44 -11.30 7.15 -15.01
C GLU A 44 -9.82 7.50 -15.17
N GLN A 45 -9.48 8.77 -15.29
CA GLN A 45 -8.10 9.26 -15.34
C GLN A 45 -7.31 8.77 -14.11
N LEU A 46 -7.80 9.08 -12.91
CA LEU A 46 -7.12 8.73 -11.66
C LEU A 46 -7.05 7.21 -11.42
N SER A 47 -7.97 6.42 -11.98
CA SER A 47 -7.95 4.96 -11.86
C SER A 47 -6.86 4.27 -12.69
N GLN A 48 -6.34 4.94 -13.74
CA GLN A 48 -5.20 4.44 -14.50
C GLN A 48 -3.88 4.60 -13.73
N GLU A 49 -3.88 5.51 -12.76
CA GLU A 49 -2.74 5.75 -11.89
C GLU A 49 -2.68 4.76 -10.73
N ARG A 50 -1.47 4.45 -10.25
CA ARG A 50 -1.26 3.58 -9.08
C ARG A 50 -1.42 4.35 -7.78
N LEU A 51 -2.60 4.93 -7.57
CA LEU A 51 -2.87 5.71 -6.37
C LEU A 51 -2.90 4.82 -5.13
N ASN A 52 -2.39 5.37 -4.02
CA ASN A 52 -2.49 4.74 -2.69
C ASN A 52 -3.61 5.39 -1.85
N LEU A 53 -3.97 6.63 -2.16
CA LEU A 53 -4.89 7.47 -1.40
C LEU A 53 -5.60 8.43 -2.35
N LEU A 54 -6.91 8.58 -2.19
CA LEU A 54 -7.70 9.61 -2.86
C LEU A 54 -8.02 10.73 -1.87
N VAL A 55 -7.71 11.98 -2.21
CA VAL A 55 -8.07 13.16 -1.42
C VAL A 55 -9.09 13.97 -2.19
N VAL A 56 -10.29 14.14 -1.64
CA VAL A 56 -11.39 14.88 -2.27
C VAL A 56 -11.55 16.20 -1.53
N ILE A 57 -11.20 17.30 -2.20
CA ILE A 57 -11.33 18.66 -1.65
C ILE A 57 -12.72 19.21 -1.97
N HIS A 58 -13.51 19.42 -0.94
CA HIS A 58 -14.83 20.03 -1.04
C HIS A 58 -14.71 21.54 -0.91
N VAL A 59 -14.90 22.25 -2.01
CA VAL A 59 -14.92 23.72 -2.00
C VAL A 59 -16.31 24.25 -1.64
N THR A 60 -17.36 23.55 -2.09
CA THR A 60 -18.79 23.82 -1.84
C THR A 60 -19.53 22.50 -1.62
N TRP A 61 -20.84 22.57 -1.38
CA TRP A 61 -21.75 21.43 -1.40
C TRP A 61 -21.78 20.76 -2.78
N VAL A 62 -21.86 19.43 -2.82
CA VAL A 62 -21.97 18.68 -4.07
C VAL A 62 -23.00 17.56 -3.92
N LEU A 63 -23.45 17.02 -5.05
CA LEU A 63 -24.28 15.82 -5.08
C LEU A 63 -23.45 14.60 -4.64
N ASP A 64 -24.02 13.76 -3.77
CA ASP A 64 -23.41 12.51 -3.29
C ASP A 64 -22.96 11.59 -4.45
N THR A 65 -23.65 11.64 -5.59
CA THR A 65 -23.29 10.90 -6.81
C THR A 65 -21.86 11.19 -7.28
N ILE A 66 -21.37 12.42 -7.11
CA ILE A 66 -19.99 12.80 -7.49
C ILE A 66 -18.98 12.04 -6.63
N GLN A 67 -19.16 12.09 -5.30
CA GLN A 67 -18.28 11.40 -4.36
C GLN A 67 -18.35 9.88 -4.54
N TYR A 68 -19.56 9.36 -4.77
CA TYR A 68 -19.81 7.94 -5.05
C TYR A 68 -19.04 7.46 -6.30
N ILE A 69 -19.08 8.22 -7.41
CA ILE A 69 -18.38 7.85 -8.65
C ILE A 69 -16.86 7.82 -8.41
N LEU A 70 -16.30 8.87 -7.82
CA LEU A 70 -14.86 8.96 -7.54
C LEU A 70 -14.38 7.76 -6.69
N MET A 71 -15.08 7.45 -5.60
CA MET A 71 -14.68 6.38 -4.69
C MET A 71 -14.83 4.98 -5.29
N ASN A 72 -15.92 4.72 -6.02
CA ASN A 72 -16.16 3.38 -6.57
C ASN A 72 -15.31 3.06 -7.79
N THR A 73 -14.82 4.06 -8.50
CA THR A 73 -13.94 3.87 -9.65
C THR A 73 -12.47 3.76 -9.21
N VAL A 74 -12.00 4.65 -8.31
CA VAL A 74 -10.58 4.66 -7.89
C VAL A 74 -10.26 3.55 -6.86
N LYS A 75 -11.19 3.19 -5.96
CA LYS A 75 -11.08 2.04 -5.03
C LYS A 75 -9.86 2.04 -4.10
N VAL A 76 -9.44 3.21 -3.64
CA VAL A 76 -8.40 3.39 -2.62
C VAL A 76 -8.99 4.03 -1.36
N PRO A 77 -8.31 3.99 -0.19
CA PRO A 77 -8.71 4.78 0.97
C PRO A 77 -8.94 6.25 0.59
N VAL A 78 -9.88 6.92 1.27
CA VAL A 78 -10.27 8.29 0.95
C VAL A 78 -10.12 9.24 2.13
N ILE A 79 -9.65 10.45 1.85
CA ILE A 79 -9.78 11.61 2.74
C ILE A 79 -10.79 12.58 2.13
N LEU A 80 -11.78 12.98 2.92
CA LEU A 80 -12.68 14.08 2.61
C LEU A 80 -12.14 15.36 3.24
N TRP A 81 -11.80 16.35 2.43
CA TRP A 81 -11.21 17.60 2.89
C TRP A 81 -12.21 18.75 2.78
N ALA A 82 -12.66 19.26 3.93
CA ALA A 82 -13.52 20.45 4.01
C ALA A 82 -12.70 21.75 4.15
N LEU A 83 -13.09 22.78 3.42
CA LEU A 83 -12.52 24.12 3.55
C LEU A 83 -13.29 24.95 4.60
N PRO A 84 -12.61 25.88 5.30
CA PRO A 84 -13.21 26.67 6.38
C PRO A 84 -14.00 27.89 5.88
N PHE A 85 -14.81 27.70 4.83
CA PHE A 85 -15.70 28.72 4.28
C PHE A 85 -17.14 28.38 4.63
N THR A 86 -17.71 29.08 5.62
CA THR A 86 -19.05 28.78 6.13
C THR A 86 -20.14 28.98 5.09
N GLU A 87 -19.93 29.91 4.15
CA GLU A 87 -20.86 30.26 3.08
C GLU A 87 -20.98 29.19 1.98
N THR A 88 -20.02 28.27 1.90
CA THR A 88 -19.98 27.25 0.84
C THR A 88 -20.55 25.90 1.29
N PHE A 89 -20.90 25.74 2.57
CA PHE A 89 -21.39 24.48 3.15
C PHE A 89 -20.43 23.28 2.95
N SER A 90 -19.14 23.53 2.70
CA SER A 90 -18.12 22.50 2.49
C SER A 90 -18.04 21.49 3.64
N LEU A 91 -17.97 21.97 4.89
CA LEU A 91 -17.95 21.09 6.07
C LEU A 91 -19.23 20.27 6.19
N ALA A 92 -20.39 20.87 5.91
CA ALA A 92 -21.67 20.16 5.95
C ALA A 92 -21.71 19.03 4.90
N CYS A 93 -21.18 19.26 3.71
CA CYS A 93 -21.09 18.25 2.65
C CYS A 93 -20.21 17.06 3.06
N VAL A 94 -19.04 17.33 3.66
CA VAL A 94 -18.14 16.28 4.18
C VAL A 94 -18.80 15.50 5.32
N GLN A 95 -19.49 16.17 6.24
CA GLN A 95 -20.17 15.51 7.37
C GLN A 95 -21.35 14.65 6.89
N HIS A 96 -22.17 15.18 5.97
CA HIS A 96 -23.29 14.45 5.36
C HIS A 96 -22.80 13.15 4.70
N PHE A 97 -21.86 13.26 3.77
CA PHE A 97 -21.38 12.08 3.05
C PHE A 97 -20.58 11.14 3.96
N GLY A 98 -19.80 11.69 4.90
CA GLY A 98 -19.10 10.93 5.92
C GLY A 98 -20.04 10.10 6.80
N SER A 99 -21.24 10.60 7.12
CA SER A 99 -22.26 9.84 7.87
C SER A 99 -22.73 8.59 7.09
N ILE A 100 -22.88 8.72 5.77
CA ILE A 100 -23.28 7.62 4.89
C ILE A 100 -22.18 6.56 4.81
N LEU A 101 -20.91 6.99 4.70
CA LEU A 101 -19.76 6.08 4.70
C LEU A 101 -19.65 5.32 6.03
N TRP A 102 -19.88 6.01 7.14
CA TRP A 102 -19.89 5.41 8.47
C TRP A 102 -20.97 4.32 8.61
N GLU A 103 -22.21 4.60 8.22
CA GLU A 103 -23.30 3.63 8.24
C GLU A 103 -22.98 2.38 7.41
N ARG A 104 -22.33 2.58 6.25
CA ARG A 104 -21.90 1.50 5.35
C ARG A 104 -20.61 0.80 5.78
N LYS A 105 -19.99 1.20 6.90
CA LYS A 105 -18.69 0.70 7.37
C LYS A 105 -17.57 0.85 6.33
N ILE A 106 -17.68 1.87 5.47
CA ILE A 106 -16.63 2.20 4.51
C ILE A 106 -15.63 3.11 5.23
N PRO A 107 -14.35 2.70 5.36
CA PRO A 107 -13.37 3.50 6.09
C PRO A 107 -13.04 4.77 5.31
N TYR A 108 -13.07 5.90 6.01
CA TYR A 108 -12.63 7.20 5.51
C TYR A 108 -11.97 8.02 6.61
N LYS A 109 -11.24 9.05 6.20
CA LYS A 109 -10.76 10.11 7.08
C LYS A 109 -11.31 11.44 6.59
N TYR A 110 -11.36 12.43 7.46
CA TYR A 110 -11.66 13.79 7.06
C TYR A 110 -10.67 14.77 7.67
N VAL A 111 -10.50 15.90 7.01
CA VAL A 111 -9.69 17.02 7.47
C VAL A 111 -10.44 18.33 7.22
N TYR A 112 -10.16 19.35 8.02
CA TYR A 112 -10.82 20.66 7.94
C TYR A 112 -9.78 21.78 8.07
N GLY A 113 -9.72 22.65 7.08
CA GLY A 113 -8.81 23.79 7.05
C GLY A 113 -8.28 24.10 5.64
N LEU A 114 -7.33 25.02 5.55
CA LEU A 114 -6.73 25.47 4.30
C LEU A 114 -5.46 24.67 3.95
N PRO A 115 -5.02 24.66 2.68
CA PRO A 115 -3.77 24.01 2.27
C PRO A 115 -2.52 24.49 3.03
N GLU A 116 -2.53 25.72 3.53
CA GLU A 116 -1.44 26.30 4.30
C GLU A 116 -1.37 25.76 5.74
N ASP A 117 -2.45 25.15 6.24
CA ASP A 117 -2.54 24.68 7.61
C ASP A 117 -1.74 23.38 7.78
N LYS A 118 -0.67 23.44 8.57
CA LYS A 118 0.15 22.26 8.89
C LYS A 118 -0.66 21.13 9.52
N GLU A 119 -1.67 21.49 10.32
CA GLU A 119 -2.60 20.56 10.97
C GLU A 119 -3.51 19.83 9.97
N VAL A 120 -3.61 20.30 8.72
CA VAL A 120 -4.32 19.63 7.63
C VAL A 120 -3.37 18.78 6.80
N ILE A 121 -2.25 19.35 6.37
CA ILE A 121 -1.30 18.67 5.48
C ILE A 121 -0.59 17.51 6.18
N SER A 122 -0.18 17.67 7.44
CA SER A 122 0.57 16.63 8.15
C SER A 122 -0.23 15.33 8.33
N PRO A 123 -1.51 15.35 8.74
CA PRO A 123 -2.33 14.14 8.77
C PRO A 123 -2.55 13.51 7.39
N ILE A 124 -2.74 14.30 6.33
CA ILE A 124 -2.88 13.76 4.96
C ILE A 124 -1.61 13.00 4.57
N ALA A 125 -0.44 13.61 4.77
CA ALA A 125 0.85 13.00 4.43
C ALA A 125 1.11 11.72 5.23
N SER A 126 0.85 11.74 6.54
CA SER A 126 0.96 10.54 7.37
C SER A 126 0.02 9.43 6.91
N PHE A 127 -1.22 9.77 6.56
CA PHE A 127 -2.20 8.78 6.10
C PHE A 127 -1.85 8.23 4.73
N ALA A 128 -1.29 9.03 3.83
CA ALA A 128 -0.78 8.58 2.53
C ALA A 128 0.30 7.51 2.69
N PHE A 129 1.25 7.72 3.62
CA PHE A 129 2.27 6.72 3.94
C PHE A 129 1.65 5.43 4.47
N THR A 130 0.72 5.52 5.42
CA THR A 130 0.00 4.35 5.94
C THR A 130 -0.80 3.61 4.87
N ALA A 131 -1.46 4.34 3.96
CA ALA A 131 -2.23 3.76 2.88
C ALA A 131 -1.33 3.00 1.89
N LYS A 132 -0.15 3.54 1.57
CA LYS A 132 0.88 2.85 0.77
C LYS A 132 1.35 1.56 1.43
N VAL A 133 1.64 1.58 2.74
CA VAL A 133 2.01 0.38 3.49
C VAL A 133 0.88 -0.66 3.46
N ALA A 134 -0.37 -0.26 3.71
CA ALA A 134 -1.51 -1.16 3.67
C ALA A 134 -1.71 -1.80 2.28
N GLN A 135 -1.52 -1.05 1.20
CA GLN A 135 -1.59 -1.58 -0.16
C GLN A 135 -0.44 -2.54 -0.47
N ASN A 136 0.78 -2.23 -0.03
CA ASN A 136 1.93 -3.13 -0.17
C ASN A 136 1.69 -4.45 0.56
N LEU A 137 1.09 -4.42 1.76
CA LEU A 137 0.73 -5.63 2.50
C LEU A 137 -0.29 -6.50 1.75
N ARG A 138 -1.32 -5.91 1.14
CA ARG A 138 -2.29 -6.66 0.30
C ARG A 138 -1.63 -7.35 -0.91
N GLY A 139 -0.49 -6.85 -1.37
CA GLY A 139 0.30 -7.46 -2.44
C GLY A 139 1.31 -8.49 -1.95
N ALA A 140 1.61 -8.51 -0.65
CA ALA A 140 2.73 -9.25 -0.10
C ALA A 140 2.49 -10.76 -0.14
N LYS A 141 3.57 -11.49 -0.40
CA LYS A 141 3.59 -12.95 -0.34
C LYS A 141 4.59 -13.40 0.71
N ILE A 142 4.11 -14.13 1.70
CA ILE A 142 4.91 -14.60 2.83
C ILE A 142 5.07 -16.10 2.67
N ALA A 143 6.32 -16.56 2.53
CA ALA A 143 6.61 -17.98 2.49
C ALA A 143 6.79 -18.56 3.89
N LEU A 144 6.23 -19.74 4.11
CA LEU A 144 6.54 -20.61 5.24
C LEU A 144 7.40 -21.74 4.70
N ILE A 145 8.72 -21.67 4.94
CA ILE A 145 9.68 -22.65 4.45
C ILE A 145 9.95 -23.67 5.54
N GLY A 146 9.44 -24.88 5.37
CA GLY A 146 9.48 -25.86 6.44
C GLY A 146 8.55 -27.03 6.20
N PRO A 147 8.38 -27.90 7.22
CA PRO A 147 7.41 -28.97 7.12
C PRO A 147 5.99 -28.38 7.06
N ARG A 148 5.12 -28.97 6.21
CA ARG A 148 3.70 -28.62 6.24
C ARG A 148 3.12 -28.80 7.64
N GLN A 149 2.19 -27.92 7.98
CA GLN A 149 1.39 -28.08 9.19
C GLN A 149 0.67 -29.42 9.14
N THR A 150 0.83 -30.22 10.19
CA THR A 150 0.19 -31.53 10.25
C THR A 150 -1.32 -31.38 10.43
N TRP A 151 -2.08 -32.43 10.08
CA TRP A 151 -3.52 -32.49 10.27
C TRP A 151 -3.99 -32.19 11.71
N ARG A 152 -3.11 -32.35 12.71
CA ARG A 152 -3.40 -32.03 14.11
C ARG A 152 -3.48 -30.53 14.38
N ALA A 153 -2.83 -29.70 13.57
CA ALA A 153 -2.82 -28.24 13.70
C ALA A 153 -3.74 -27.57 12.67
N ALA A 154 -3.73 -28.02 11.41
CA ALA A 154 -4.52 -27.42 10.32
C ALA A 154 -5.84 -28.17 10.02
N GLY A 155 -6.15 -29.24 10.76
CA GLY A 155 -7.33 -30.07 10.48
C GLY A 155 -7.21 -30.81 9.14
N PRO A 156 -8.32 -31.03 8.41
CA PRO A 156 -8.28 -31.64 7.08
C PRO A 156 -7.76 -30.69 5.98
N GLN A 157 -7.40 -29.45 6.34
CA GLN A 157 -6.89 -28.44 5.42
C GLN A 157 -5.35 -28.35 5.52
N ASP A 158 -4.75 -27.69 4.53
CA ASP A 158 -3.31 -27.40 4.44
C ASP A 158 -2.94 -26.00 4.98
N MET A 159 -3.93 -25.25 5.48
CA MET A 159 -3.77 -23.94 6.10
C MET A 159 -4.48 -23.86 7.45
N THR A 160 -3.89 -23.15 8.40
CA THR A 160 -4.41 -22.87 9.74
C THR A 160 -5.42 -21.72 9.72
N HIS A 161 -6.21 -21.57 10.80
CA HIS A 161 -7.17 -20.47 10.91
C HIS A 161 -6.47 -19.11 10.97
N GLU A 162 -5.31 -19.04 11.64
CA GLU A 162 -4.49 -17.83 11.75
C GLU A 162 -3.99 -17.34 10.39
N GLU A 163 -3.69 -18.27 9.48
CA GLU A 163 -3.29 -17.94 8.10
C GLU A 163 -4.46 -17.34 7.30
N TRP A 164 -5.67 -17.88 7.48
CA TRP A 164 -6.90 -17.31 6.93
C TRP A 164 -7.20 -15.93 7.51
N ASP A 165 -7.05 -15.76 8.82
CA ASP A 165 -7.28 -14.49 9.51
C ASP A 165 -6.28 -13.42 9.03
N LEU A 166 -5.01 -13.77 8.86
CA LEU A 166 -3.99 -12.84 8.34
C LEU A 166 -4.30 -12.41 6.90
N THR A 167 -4.72 -13.36 6.07
CA THR A 167 -5.17 -13.10 4.69
C THR A 167 -6.42 -12.20 4.69
N GLY A 168 -7.40 -12.47 5.54
CA GLY A 168 -8.62 -11.67 5.65
C GLY A 168 -8.38 -10.24 6.15
N ALA A 169 -7.47 -10.08 7.12
CA ALA A 169 -7.16 -8.79 7.72
C ALA A 169 -6.29 -7.89 6.82
N PHE A 170 -5.25 -8.45 6.21
CA PHE A 170 -4.24 -7.66 5.49
C PHE A 170 -4.20 -7.92 3.98
N GLY A 171 -4.86 -8.97 3.48
CA GLY A 171 -4.82 -9.36 2.07
C GLY A 171 -3.52 -10.04 1.64
N VAL A 172 -2.63 -10.39 2.59
CA VAL A 172 -1.39 -11.11 2.30
C VAL A 172 -1.67 -12.50 1.71
N LYS A 173 -0.74 -13.04 0.94
CA LYS A 173 -0.80 -14.43 0.47
C LYS A 173 0.25 -15.25 1.20
N ILE A 174 -0.15 -16.41 1.71
CA ILE A 174 0.76 -17.30 2.41
C ILE A 174 1.11 -18.47 1.47
N VAL A 175 2.40 -18.77 1.38
CA VAL A 175 2.94 -19.76 0.45
C VAL A 175 3.71 -20.81 1.25
N HIS A 176 3.18 -22.04 1.32
CA HIS A 176 3.90 -23.16 1.92
C HIS A 176 4.95 -23.69 0.93
N ILE A 177 6.20 -23.79 1.39
CA ILE A 177 7.32 -24.33 0.62
C ILE A 177 7.99 -25.42 1.46
N GLU A 178 8.12 -26.63 0.91
CA GLU A 178 8.80 -27.71 1.62
C GLU A 178 10.28 -27.41 1.80
N MET A 179 10.83 -27.80 2.95
CA MET A 179 12.28 -27.67 3.19
C MET A 179 13.12 -28.42 2.15
N GLU A 180 12.64 -29.58 1.67
CA GLU A 180 13.32 -30.35 0.63
C GLU A 180 13.47 -29.56 -0.68
N GLU A 181 12.52 -28.68 -0.99
CA GLU A 181 12.58 -27.82 -2.17
C GLU A 181 13.76 -26.81 -2.09
N LEU A 182 14.04 -26.29 -0.89
CA LEU A 182 15.18 -25.40 -0.64
C LEU A 182 16.51 -26.18 -0.65
N ILE A 183 16.55 -27.33 0.03
CA ILE A 183 17.77 -28.16 0.10
C ILE A 183 18.21 -28.57 -1.29
N LYS A 184 17.28 -29.06 -2.12
CA LYS A 184 17.59 -29.48 -3.49
C LYS A 184 18.18 -28.35 -4.33
N ARG A 185 17.62 -27.14 -4.21
CA ARG A 185 18.20 -25.96 -4.89
C ARG A 185 19.61 -25.69 -4.43
N ALA A 186 19.83 -25.64 -3.12
CA ALA A 186 21.15 -25.41 -2.57
C ALA A 186 22.16 -26.47 -3.04
N GLU A 187 21.75 -27.73 -3.25
CA GLU A 187 22.61 -28.78 -3.81
C GLU A 187 22.89 -28.61 -5.31
N GLU A 188 21.95 -28.06 -6.06
CA GLU A 188 22.06 -27.79 -7.51
C GLU A 188 22.89 -26.52 -7.82
N GLU A 189 23.04 -25.60 -6.85
CA GLU A 189 23.86 -24.39 -6.98
C GLU A 189 25.34 -24.70 -7.26
N SER A 190 25.94 -23.99 -8.22
CA SER A 190 27.33 -24.22 -8.57
C SER A 190 28.28 -23.73 -7.48
N GLU A 191 29.39 -24.44 -7.28
CA GLU A 191 30.43 -24.04 -6.32
C GLU A 191 31.04 -22.68 -6.66
N LYS A 192 31.13 -22.36 -7.96
CA LYS A 192 31.64 -21.08 -8.44
C LYS A 192 30.74 -19.93 -7.97
N GLU A 193 29.42 -20.03 -8.17
CA GLU A 193 28.47 -18.98 -7.77
C GLU A 193 28.42 -18.83 -6.25
N ALA A 194 28.48 -19.94 -5.50
CA ALA A 194 28.55 -19.91 -4.05
C ALA A 194 29.82 -19.20 -3.54
N ASN A 195 30.98 -19.45 -4.16
CA ASN A 195 32.23 -18.76 -3.85
C ASN A 195 32.16 -17.26 -4.15
N GLU A 196 31.61 -16.88 -5.30
CA GLU A 196 31.43 -15.48 -5.69
C GLU A 196 30.50 -14.75 -4.69
N ALA A 197 29.40 -15.39 -4.29
CA ALA A 197 28.49 -14.87 -3.28
C ALA A 197 29.18 -14.69 -1.91
N LEU A 198 29.96 -15.67 -1.47
CA LEU A 198 30.72 -15.60 -0.22
C LEU A 198 31.75 -14.47 -0.23
N GLN A 199 32.52 -14.33 -1.32
CA GLN A 199 33.47 -13.24 -1.49
C GLN A 199 32.78 -11.88 -1.47
N GLY A 200 31.65 -11.75 -2.16
CA GLY A 200 30.82 -10.54 -2.11
C GLY A 200 30.33 -10.23 -0.71
N MET A 201 29.92 -11.23 0.08
CA MET A 201 29.53 -11.04 1.48
C MET A 201 30.71 -10.59 2.36
N LYS A 202 31.90 -11.17 2.17
CA LYS A 202 33.13 -10.77 2.88
C LYS A 202 33.53 -9.32 2.55
N GLN A 203 33.55 -8.95 1.27
CA GLN A 203 33.92 -7.61 0.81
C GLN A 203 32.98 -6.51 1.35
N ASN A 204 31.70 -6.85 1.52
CA ASN A 204 30.69 -5.93 2.06
C ASN A 204 30.60 -5.96 3.60
N ASN A 205 31.57 -6.57 4.31
CA ASN A 205 31.57 -6.73 5.76
C ASN A 205 30.28 -7.36 6.33
N ARG A 206 29.67 -8.29 5.58
CA ARG A 206 28.46 -9.03 6.01
C ARG A 206 28.78 -10.35 6.70
N VAL A 207 30.06 -10.68 6.85
CA VAL A 207 30.55 -11.88 7.52
C VAL A 207 31.29 -11.45 8.79
N GLY A 208 30.91 -12.02 9.93
CA GLY A 208 31.56 -11.80 11.21
C GLY A 208 32.78 -12.69 11.41
N LYS A 209 33.05 -13.07 12.67
CA LYS A 209 34.08 -14.06 12.99
C LYS A 209 33.69 -15.43 12.40
N VAL A 210 34.59 -16.02 11.63
CA VAL A 210 34.43 -17.37 11.08
C VAL A 210 35.11 -18.37 12.00
N GLU A 211 34.36 -19.36 12.48
CA GLU A 211 34.87 -20.46 13.33
C GLU A 211 34.71 -21.84 12.68
N VAL A 212 34.11 -21.89 11.48
CA VAL A 212 33.89 -23.10 10.70
C VAL A 212 34.84 -23.16 9.51
N ASP A 213 34.98 -24.34 8.92
CA ASP A 213 35.77 -24.51 7.69
C ASP A 213 35.09 -23.85 6.46
N GLU A 214 35.84 -23.80 5.36
CA GLU A 214 35.39 -23.18 4.12
C GLU A 214 34.24 -23.95 3.47
N GLU A 215 34.21 -25.28 3.59
CA GLU A 215 33.14 -26.11 3.02
C GLU A 215 31.76 -25.73 3.60
N HIS A 216 31.69 -25.53 4.92
CA HIS A 216 30.47 -25.09 5.59
C HIS A 216 30.05 -23.67 5.18
N LEU A 217 31.00 -22.76 4.95
CA LEU A 217 30.70 -21.41 4.44
C LEU A 217 30.16 -21.44 3.01
N ILE A 218 30.71 -22.32 2.17
CA ILE A 218 30.24 -22.51 0.80
C ILE A 218 28.84 -23.09 0.81
N TYR A 219 28.56 -24.10 1.63
CA TYR A 219 27.22 -24.64 1.78
C TYR A 219 26.21 -23.59 2.25
N ALA A 220 26.56 -22.78 3.27
CA ALA A 220 25.70 -21.67 3.71
C ALA A 220 25.44 -20.65 2.59
N SER A 221 26.44 -20.40 1.73
CA SER A 221 26.29 -19.52 0.57
C SER A 221 25.37 -20.12 -0.50
N ARG A 222 25.40 -21.44 -0.71
CA ARG A 222 24.44 -22.14 -1.57
C ARG A 222 23.01 -22.04 -1.04
N VAL A 223 22.81 -22.22 0.28
CA VAL A 223 21.49 -22.03 0.90
C VAL A 223 20.99 -20.60 0.71
N TYR A 224 21.86 -19.60 0.88
CA TYR A 224 21.51 -18.19 0.62
C TYR A 224 21.05 -17.94 -0.82
N LEU A 225 21.74 -18.53 -1.81
CA LEU A 225 21.36 -18.45 -3.22
C LEU A 225 20.04 -19.19 -3.49
N GLY A 226 19.86 -20.39 -2.94
CA GLY A 226 18.61 -21.13 -3.04
C GLY A 226 17.41 -20.37 -2.46
N ILE A 227 17.58 -19.66 -1.34
CA ILE A 227 16.54 -18.78 -0.79
C ILE A 227 16.24 -17.63 -1.77
N LYS A 228 17.25 -17.01 -2.37
CA LYS A 228 17.04 -15.96 -3.37
C LYS A 228 16.26 -16.46 -4.57
N ASP A 229 16.61 -17.63 -5.10
CA ASP A 229 15.88 -18.25 -6.20
C ASP A 229 14.41 -18.49 -5.83
N LEU A 230 14.11 -18.97 -4.61
CA LEU A 230 12.73 -19.11 -4.13
C LEU A 230 12.00 -17.77 -4.08
N PHE A 231 12.67 -16.71 -3.63
CA PHE A 231 12.09 -15.36 -3.62
C PHE A 231 11.75 -14.89 -5.02
N GLU A 232 12.60 -15.15 -6.01
CA GLU A 232 12.35 -14.79 -7.42
C GLU A 232 11.23 -15.64 -8.03
N LYS A 233 11.32 -16.97 -7.90
CA LYS A 233 10.35 -17.93 -8.44
C LYS A 233 8.92 -17.65 -7.97
N HIS A 234 8.75 -17.43 -6.67
CA HIS A 234 7.42 -17.21 -6.08
C HIS A 234 7.06 -15.72 -5.99
N ASN A 235 8.00 -14.82 -6.32
CA ASN A 235 7.89 -13.37 -6.13
C ASN A 235 7.45 -13.06 -4.69
N LEU A 236 8.28 -13.52 -3.74
CA LEU A 236 8.07 -13.42 -2.30
C LEU A 236 8.47 -12.05 -1.77
N THR A 237 7.80 -11.64 -0.70
CA THR A 237 8.10 -10.42 0.06
C THR A 237 8.84 -10.74 1.35
N ALA A 238 8.50 -11.87 1.98
CA ALA A 238 9.13 -12.34 3.20
C ALA A 238 9.09 -13.88 3.24
N ALA A 239 9.94 -14.46 4.07
CA ALA A 239 9.93 -15.89 4.37
C ALA A 239 10.26 -16.11 5.84
N THR A 240 9.73 -17.19 6.41
CA THR A 240 10.08 -17.70 7.74
C THR A 240 10.39 -19.18 7.67
#